data_AF-A0A841KT84-F1
#
_entry.id   AF-A0A841KT84-F1
#
_cell.length_a   1.000
_cell.length_b   1.000
_cell.length_c   1.000
_cell.angle_alpha   90.00
_cell.angle_beta   90.00
_cell.angle_gamma   90.00
#
_symmetry.space_group_name_H-M   'P 1'
#
loop_
_entity.id
_entity.type
_entity.pdbx_description
1 polymer ?
#
loop_
_entity_poly.entity_id
_entity_poly.type
_entity_poly.pdbx_seq_one_letter_code
_entity_poly.pdbx_strand_id
1 'polypeptide(L)'
;MKSKWGSNGFTLVEIMITLAILGILVVSFTSLFANGMIHIFTFGQKSQAIHVAQTKMENTLAGEQTLTEGQTDSTSLTIHFSSGKEITVQGKKVTVDAPYKNGSVSLTSFIPNR
;
A
#
# COMPACT_ATOMS: atom_id res chain seq x y z
N MET A 1 -50.55 -20.34 -35.26
CA MET A 1 -50.18 -20.88 -33.92
C MET A 1 -49.49 -19.76 -33.13
N LYS A 2 -50.17 -19.12 -32.17
CA LYS A 2 -49.58 -18.09 -31.31
C LYS A 2 -49.29 -18.73 -29.94
N SER A 3 -48.02 -18.85 -29.56
CA SER A 3 -47.66 -19.27 -28.20
C SER A 3 -48.07 -18.16 -27.22
N LYS A 4 -49.09 -18.43 -26.40
CA LYS A 4 -49.41 -17.59 -25.24
C LYS A 4 -48.28 -17.76 -24.23
N TRP A 5 -47.40 -16.77 -24.11
CA TRP A 5 -46.61 -16.60 -22.89
C TRP A 5 -47.58 -16.26 -21.77
N GLY A 6 -47.70 -17.19 -20.81
CA GLY A 6 -48.64 -17.09 -19.71
C GLY A 6 -48.31 -15.92 -18.81
N SER A 7 -49.33 -15.11 -18.53
CA SER A 7 -49.41 -14.16 -17.42
C SER A 7 -49.45 -14.92 -16.09
N ASN A 8 -48.32 -15.52 -15.71
CA ASN A 8 -48.18 -16.29 -14.47
C ASN A 8 -47.44 -15.41 -13.44
N GLY A 9 -48.11 -15.06 -12.35
CA GLY A 9 -47.47 -14.40 -11.21
C GLY A 9 -46.47 -15.33 -10.52
N PHE A 10 -45.57 -14.75 -9.72
CA PHE A 10 -44.64 -15.54 -8.90
C PHE A 10 -45.38 -16.30 -7.82
N THR A 11 -44.99 -17.55 -7.61
CA THR A 11 -45.46 -18.31 -6.44
C THR A 11 -44.86 -17.73 -5.16
N LEU A 12 -45.59 -17.87 -4.05
CA LEU A 12 -45.10 -17.40 -2.75
C LEU A 12 -43.79 -18.11 -2.36
N VAL A 13 -43.63 -19.37 -2.75
CA VAL A 13 -42.42 -20.17 -2.49
C VAL A 13 -41.21 -19.63 -3.26
N GLU A 14 -41.37 -19.24 -4.53
CA GLU A 14 -40.29 -18.63 -5.32
C GLU A 14 -39.82 -17.31 -4.71
N ILE A 15 -40.76 -16.48 -4.21
CA ILE A 15 -40.41 -15.22 -3.53
C ILE A 15 -39.62 -15.50 -2.26
N MET A 16 -40.06 -16.48 -1.44
CA MET A 16 -39.36 -16.87 -0.21
C MET A 16 -37.93 -17.35 -0.49
N ILE A 17 -37.75 -18.21 -1.51
CA ILE A 17 -36.42 -18.70 -1.90
C ILE A 17 -35.56 -17.55 -2.42
N THR A 18 -36.11 -16.66 -3.24
CA THR A 18 -35.39 -15.49 -3.78
C THR A 18 -34.92 -14.56 -2.67
N LEU A 19 -35.77 -14.26 -1.68
CA LEU A 19 -35.41 -13.44 -0.53
C LEU A 19 -34.35 -14.12 0.35
N ALA A 20 -34.43 -15.44 0.52
CA ALA A 20 -33.42 -16.19 1.26
C ALA A 20 -32.04 -16.10 0.58
N ILE A 21 -31.99 -16.32 -0.74
CA ILE A 21 -30.74 -16.21 -1.52
C ILE A 21 -30.22 -14.76 -1.49
N LEU A 22 -31.11 -13.77 -1.68
CA LEU A 22 -30.74 -12.36 -1.63
C LEU A 22 -30.14 -11.97 -0.28
N GLY A 23 -30.73 -12.46 0.82
CA GLY A 23 -30.22 -12.22 2.17
C GLY A 23 -28.79 -12.73 2.36
N ILE A 24 -28.50 -13.93 1.88
CA ILE A 24 -27.14 -14.51 1.92
C ILE A 24 -26.16 -13.62 1.15
N LEU A 25 -26.53 -13.21 -0.07
CA LEU A 25 -25.67 -12.35 -0.90
C LEU A 25 -25.39 -11.00 -0.21
N VAL A 26 -26.42 -10.33 0.32
CA VAL A 26 -26.26 -9.04 0.99
C VAL A 26 -25.27 -9.13 2.15
N VAL A 27 -25.40 -10.17 2.99
CA VAL A 27 -24.47 -10.36 4.13
C VAL A 27 -23.05 -10.60 3.65
N SER A 28 -22.86 -11.48 2.65
CA SER A 28 -21.54 -11.76 2.09
C SER A 28 -20.86 -10.52 1.49
N PHE A 29 -21.59 -9.75 0.69
CA PHE A 29 -21.04 -8.56 0.05
C PHE A 29 -20.80 -7.40 1.02
N THR A 30 -21.63 -7.25 2.06
CA THR A 30 -21.46 -6.19 3.06
C THR A 30 -20.10 -6.29 3.74
N SER A 31 -19.70 -7.48 4.16
CA SER A 31 -18.38 -7.70 4.77
C SER A 31 -17.25 -7.38 3.80
N LEU A 32 -17.38 -7.78 2.53
CA LEU A 32 -16.37 -7.48 1.51
C LEU A 32 -16.19 -5.97 1.30
N PHE A 33 -17.29 -5.22 1.20
CA PHE A 33 -17.25 -3.77 1.04
C PHE A 33 -16.70 -3.06 2.27
N ALA A 34 -17.08 -3.49 3.48
CA ALA A 34 -16.56 -2.92 4.72
C ALA A 34 -15.03 -3.05 4.81
N ASN A 35 -14.50 -4.24 4.53
CA ASN A 35 -13.06 -4.47 4.50
C ASN A 35 -12.38 -3.66 3.40
N GLY A 36 -12.96 -3.62 2.19
CA GLY A 36 -12.43 -2.83 1.08
C GLY A 36 -12.28 -1.33 1.44
N MET A 37 -13.29 -0.74 2.07
CA MET A 37 -13.23 0.66 2.52
C MET A 37 -12.11 0.89 3.56
N ILE A 38 -11.99 0.02 4.56
CA ILE A 38 -10.94 0.11 5.59
C ILE A 38 -9.54 0.07 4.94
N HIS A 39 -9.34 -0.82 3.96
CA HIS A 39 -8.09 -0.90 3.24
C HIS A 39 -7.80 0.37 2.45
N ILE A 40 -8.77 0.91 1.70
CA ILE A 40 -8.60 2.14 0.92
C ILE A 40 -8.15 3.30 1.82
N PHE A 41 -8.81 3.52 2.97
CA PHE A 41 -8.41 4.58 3.89
C PHE A 41 -7.01 4.36 4.47
N THR A 42 -6.69 3.12 4.82
CA THR A 42 -5.36 2.77 5.37
C THR A 42 -4.26 2.97 4.31
N PHE A 43 -4.51 2.60 3.06
CA PHE A 43 -3.60 2.84 1.94
C PHE A 43 -3.42 4.33 1.65
N GLY A 44 -4.49 5.13 1.74
CA GLY A 44 -4.40 6.58 1.61
C GLY A 44 -3.46 7.19 2.65
N GLN A 45 -3.61 6.81 3.92
CA GLN A 45 -2.72 7.28 5.00
C GLN A 45 -1.27 6.81 4.80
N LYS A 46 -1.06 5.56 4.38
CA LYS A 46 0.27 5.04 4.04
C LYS A 46 0.90 5.81 2.88
N SER A 47 0.14 6.11 1.84
CA SER A 47 0.60 6.90 0.70
C SER A 47 1.01 8.31 1.13
N GLN A 48 0.23 8.97 1.98
CA GLN A 48 0.60 10.26 2.53
C GLN A 48 1.90 10.20 3.36
N ALA A 49 2.08 9.16 4.17
CA ALA A 49 3.32 8.96 4.93
C ALA A 49 4.53 8.71 4.02
N ILE A 50 4.38 7.96 2.93
CA ILE A 50 5.43 7.80 1.90
C ILE A 50 5.83 9.16 1.32
N HIS A 51 4.87 9.99 0.94
CA HIS A 51 5.16 11.32 0.40
C HIS A 51 5.91 12.19 1.41
N VAL A 52 5.49 12.18 2.68
CA VAL A 52 6.18 12.91 3.74
C VAL A 52 7.61 12.42 3.94
N ALA A 53 7.82 11.10 3.99
CA ALA A 53 9.15 10.53 4.12
C ALA A 53 10.04 10.81 2.89
N GLN A 54 9.45 10.80 1.68
CA GLN A 54 10.15 11.18 0.46
C GLN A 54 10.59 12.64 0.48
N THR A 55 9.70 13.58 0.82
CA THR A 55 10.06 15.00 0.93
C THR A 55 11.17 15.23 1.96
N LYS A 56 11.08 14.57 3.13
CA LYS A 56 12.14 14.63 4.14
C LYS A 56 13.48 14.06 3.62
N MET A 57 13.43 12.97 2.86
CA MET A 57 14.62 12.38 2.23
C MET A 57 15.23 13.36 1.21
N GLU A 58 14.42 13.93 0.33
CA GLU A 58 14.86 14.89 -0.69
C GLU A 58 15.50 16.14 -0.04
N ASN A 59 14.89 16.70 1.00
CA ASN A 59 15.44 17.83 1.74
C ASN A 59 16.77 17.49 2.43
N THR A 60 16.92 16.25 2.91
CA THR A 60 18.17 15.77 3.49
C THR A 60 19.25 15.66 2.41
N LEU A 61 18.91 15.11 1.24
CA LEU A 61 19.84 14.97 0.11
C LEU A 61 20.26 16.32 -0.47
N ALA A 62 19.36 17.31 -0.47
CA ALA A 62 19.64 18.68 -0.88
C ALA A 62 20.53 19.46 0.11
N GLY A 63 20.76 18.91 1.32
CA GLY A 63 21.54 19.56 2.37
C GLY A 63 20.78 20.65 3.14
N GLU A 64 19.46 20.74 2.96
CA GLU A 64 18.60 21.73 3.63
C GLU A 64 18.21 21.32 5.06
N GLN A 65 18.25 20.02 5.37
CA GLN A 65 18.01 19.49 6.72
C GLN A 65 19.10 18.50 7.15
N THR A 66 19.72 18.77 8.29
CA THR A 66 20.59 17.81 9.00
C THR A 66 19.69 16.87 9.80
N LEU A 67 19.56 15.61 9.37
CA LEU A 67 18.83 14.60 10.14
C LEU A 67 19.47 14.40 11.51
N THR A 68 18.71 14.67 12.58
CA THR A 68 19.10 14.41 13.96
C THR A 68 18.67 13.02 14.44
N GLU A 69 17.75 12.36 13.73
CA GLU A 69 17.20 11.05 14.11
C GLU A 69 17.16 10.12 12.90
N GLY A 70 17.85 8.98 13.01
CA GLY A 70 17.95 7.96 11.97
C GLY A 70 19.40 7.68 11.59
N GLN A 71 19.97 6.62 12.20
CA GLN A 71 21.36 6.16 12.10
C GLN A 71 22.08 6.53 10.79
N THR A 72 23.01 7.47 10.95
CA THR A 72 24.07 7.76 9.99
C THR A 72 25.12 6.67 10.12
N ASP A 73 24.87 5.51 9.50
CA ASP A 73 25.88 4.45 9.48
C ASP A 73 26.77 4.67 8.25
N SER A 74 27.99 5.14 8.50
CA SER A 74 29.07 5.14 7.52
C SER A 74 29.25 3.70 7.01
N THR A 75 28.93 3.48 5.74
CA THR A 75 28.92 2.15 5.12
C THR A 75 29.59 2.21 3.76
N SER A 76 30.32 1.15 3.42
CA SER A 76 30.80 0.93 2.06
C SER A 76 29.75 0.14 1.28
N LEU A 77 29.54 0.49 0.01
CA LEU A 77 28.78 -0.30 -0.94
C LEU A 77 29.75 -0.99 -1.90
N THR A 78 29.86 -2.30 -1.82
CA THR A 78 30.65 -3.10 -2.76
C THR A 78 29.75 -3.63 -3.88
N ILE A 79 30.06 -3.24 -5.11
CA ILE A 79 29.36 -3.72 -6.31
C ILE A 79 30.24 -4.79 -6.97
N HIS A 80 29.72 -6.02 -7.04
CA HIS A 80 30.39 -7.15 -7.69
C HIS A 80 29.94 -7.24 -9.15
N PHE A 81 30.88 -7.21 -10.08
CA PHE A 81 30.62 -7.42 -11.50
C PHE A 81 30.90 -8.86 -11.90
N SER A 82 30.11 -9.40 -12.83
CA SER A 82 30.27 -10.77 -13.37
C SER A 82 31.62 -11.02 -14.05
N SER A 83 32.38 -9.96 -14.34
CA SER A 83 33.75 -10.02 -14.85
C SER A 83 34.82 -10.21 -13.76
N GLY A 84 34.43 -10.43 -12.50
CA GLY A 84 35.35 -10.58 -11.36
C GLY A 84 35.99 -9.27 -10.88
N LYS A 85 35.45 -8.11 -11.29
CA LYS A 85 35.88 -6.79 -10.80
C LYS A 85 34.97 -6.35 -9.66
N GLU A 86 35.55 -5.66 -8.67
CA GLU A 86 34.82 -5.10 -7.54
C GLU A 86 35.05 -3.59 -7.47
N ILE A 87 33.96 -2.85 -7.23
CA ILE A 87 34.03 -1.40 -6.97
C ILE A 87 33.46 -1.16 -5.58
N THR A 88 34.27 -0.61 -4.70
CA THR A 88 33.87 -0.22 -3.34
C THR A 88 33.65 1.28 -3.31
N VAL A 89 32.41 1.70 -3.07
CA VAL A 89 32.03 3.11 -2.94
C VAL A 89 31.81 3.42 -1.47
N GLN A 90 32.58 4.37 -0.93
CA GLN A 90 32.38 4.84 0.43
C GLN A 90 31.21 5.81 0.47
N GLY A 91 30.41 5.74 1.54
CA GLY A 91 29.28 6.63 1.70
C GLY A 91 28.56 6.47 3.03
N LYS A 92 27.35 6.98 3.07
CA LYS A 92 26.50 7.01 4.25
C LYS A 92 25.11 6.52 3.87
N LYS A 93 24.53 5.63 4.68
CA LYS A 93 23.11 5.33 4.60
C LYS A 93 22.32 6.40 5.36
N VAL A 94 21.24 6.85 4.74
CA VAL A 94 20.28 7.76 5.33
C VAL A 94 18.94 7.03 5.36
N THR A 95 18.36 6.94 6.54
CA THR A 95 17.03 6.39 6.75
C THR A 95 16.11 7.47 7.28
N VAL A 96 14.95 7.61 6.67
CA VAL A 96 13.92 8.58 7.05
C VAL A 96 12.63 7.83 7.33
N ASP A 97 12.07 8.09 8.51
CA ASP A 97 10.83 7.48 8.94
C ASP A 97 9.67 8.50 8.94
N ALA A 98 8.50 8.03 8.50
CA ALA A 98 7.23 8.74 8.65
C ALA A 98 6.19 7.81 9.29
N PRO A 99 5.68 8.16 10.49
CA PRO A 99 4.61 7.39 11.13
C PRO A 99 3.28 7.63 10.42
N TYR A 100 2.40 6.62 10.47
CA TYR A 100 0.98 6.72 10.15
C TYR A 100 0.18 5.92 11.19
N LYS A 101 -1.15 6.05 11.18
CA LYS A 101 -2.02 5.57 12.27
C LYS A 101 -1.82 4.08 12.65
N ASN A 102 -1.44 3.24 11.70
CA ASN A 102 -1.26 1.79 11.88
C ASN A 102 0.17 1.31 11.58
N GLY A 103 1.19 2.18 11.63
CA GLY A 103 2.58 1.76 11.42
C GLY A 103 3.52 2.91 11.07
N SER A 104 4.67 2.59 10.51
CA SER A 104 5.60 3.57 9.95
C SER A 104 6.06 3.15 8.56
N VAL A 105 6.39 4.14 7.75
CA VAL A 105 7.08 3.94 6.48
C VAL A 105 8.50 4.42 6.67
N SER A 106 9.45 3.58 6.29
CA SER A 106 10.88 3.88 6.31
C SER A 106 11.40 3.93 4.87
N LEU A 107 12.08 5.01 4.51
CA LEU A 107 12.84 5.11 3.27
C LEU A 107 14.33 5.13 3.60
N THR A 108 15.09 4.25 2.96
CA THR A 108 16.56 4.21 3.08
C THR A 108 17.20 4.53 1.74
N SER A 109 18.15 5.46 1.75
CA SER A 109 18.98 5.83 0.60
C SER A 109 20.47 5.75 0.95
N PHE A 110 21.33 5.50 -0.04
CA PHE A 110 22.78 5.53 0.11
C PHE A 110 23.35 6.76 -0.58
N ILE A 111 24.12 7.56 0.14
CA ILE A 111 24.78 8.76 -0.35
C ILE A 111 26.28 8.48 -0.44
N PRO A 112 26.87 8.39 -1.64
CA PRO A 112 28.32 8.28 -1.79
C PRO A 112 29.03 9.51 -1.21
N ASN A 113 30.14 9.29 -0.52
CA ASN A 113 31.06 10.36 -0.16
C ASN A 113 31.76 10.83 -1.44
N ARG A 114 31.74 12.14 -1.69
CA ARG A 114 32.47 12.76 -2.79
C ARG A 114 33.96 12.84 -2.49
#